data_AF-A0A1I7LHJ0-F1
#
_entry.id   AF-A0A1I7LHJ0-F1
#
_cell.length_a   1.000
_cell.length_b   1.000
_cell.length_c   1.000
_cell.angle_alpha   90.00
_cell.angle_beta   90.00
_cell.angle_gamma   90.00
#
_symmetry.space_group_name_H-M   'P 1'
#
loop_
_entity.id
_entity.type
_entity.pdbx_description
1 polymer ?
#
loop_
_entity_poly.entity_id
_entity_poly.type
_entity_poly.pdbx_seq_one_letter_code
_entity_poly.pdbx_strand_id
1 'polypeptide(L)' 'MPSEPKAPIRGRHLDALRAVAENPGGLRHDAYPTVMPILQELGYVEERPTRGRTSRRAWHLTPGGRELLLALGIRESAEP' A
#
# COMPACT_ATOMS: atom_id res chain seq x y z
N MET A 1 -5.65 12.64 21.43
CA MET A 1 -5.54 13.22 20.07
C MET A 1 -5.98 12.15 19.10
N PRO A 2 -7.15 12.25 18.44
CA PRO A 2 -7.42 11.40 17.29
C PRO A 2 -6.47 11.86 16.18
N SER A 3 -5.54 10.98 15.78
CA SER A 3 -4.61 11.26 14.69
C SER A 3 -5.41 11.59 13.44
N GLU A 4 -5.26 12.82 12.97
CA GLU A 4 -5.79 13.29 11.68
C GLU A 4 -5.42 12.27 10.60
N PRO A 5 -6.35 11.87 9.70
CA PRO A 5 -6.01 10.93 8.64
C PRO A 5 -4.91 11.54 7.78
N LYS A 6 -3.72 10.96 7.89
CA LYS A 6 -2.46 11.38 7.27
C LYS A 6 -2.65 11.41 5.74
N ALA A 7 -3.02 12.58 5.22
CA ALA A 7 -3.42 12.87 3.84
C ALA A 7 -4.65 12.07 3.32
N PRO A 8 -5.50 12.67 2.47
CA PRO A 8 -6.57 11.93 1.81
C PRO A 8 -5.95 10.97 0.79
N ILE A 9 -5.66 9.73 1.20
CA ILE A 9 -5.37 8.62 0.29
C ILE A 9 -6.58 8.45 -0.63
N ARG A 10 -6.49 9.01 -1.84
CA ARG A 10 -7.57 9.02 -2.83
C ARG A 10 -7.02 8.69 -4.22
N GLY A 11 -7.87 8.09 -5.05
CA GLY A 11 -7.58 7.77 -6.44
C GLY A 11 -6.40 6.81 -6.59
N ARG A 12 -5.33 7.28 -7.25
CA ARG A 12 -4.17 6.47 -7.67
C ARG A 12 -3.39 5.82 -6.52
N HIS A 13 -3.47 6.37 -5.31
CA HIS A 13 -2.85 5.78 -4.11
C HIS A 13 -3.58 4.50 -3.67
N LEU A 14 -4.92 4.52 -3.75
CA LEU A 14 -5.73 3.36 -3.42
C LEU A 14 -5.57 2.25 -4.46
N ASP A 15 -5.50 2.64 -5.74
CA ASP A 15 -5.20 1.72 -6.85
C ASP A 15 -3.85 1.01 -6.65
N ALA A 16 -2.80 1.78 -6.32
CA ALA A 16 -1.49 1.22 -6.00
C ALA A 16 -1.52 0.27 -4.80
N LEU A 17 -2.24 0.61 -3.72
CA LEU A 17 -2.40 -0.26 -2.56
C LEU A 17 -3.13 -1.56 -2.89
N ARG A 18 -4.20 -1.50 -3.70
CA ARG A 18 -4.92 -2.68 -4.18
C ARG A 18 -4.02 -3.57 -5.03
N ALA A 19 -3.29 -2.98 -5.99
CA ALA A 19 -2.35 -3.72 -6.84
C ALA A 19 -1.26 -4.45 -6.05
N VAL A 20 -0.77 -3.86 -4.95
CA VAL A 20 0.20 -4.52 -4.05
C VAL A 20 -0.48 -5.64 -3.24
N ALA A 21 -1.71 -5.44 -2.78
CA ALA A 21 -2.47 -6.45 -2.05
C ALA A 21 -2.82 -7.68 -2.91
N GLU A 22 -3.10 -7.48 -4.19
CA GLU A 22 -3.37 -8.55 -5.16
C GLU A 22 -2.10 -9.34 -5.55
N ASN A 23 -0.92 -8.82 -5.25
CA ASN A 23 0.36 -9.44 -5.58
C ASN A 23 1.15 -9.86 -4.33
N PRO A 24 0.91 -11.06 -3.77
CA PRO A 24 1.60 -11.53 -2.57
C PRO A 24 3.12 -11.71 -2.76
N GLY A 25 3.58 -11.85 -4.00
CA GLY A 25 5.01 -11.91 -4.36
C GLY A 25 5.71 -10.55 -4.35
N GLY A 26 4.96 -9.46 -4.16
CA GLY A 26 5.45 -8.09 -4.22
C GLY A 26 5.36 -7.50 -5.63
N LEU A 27 4.99 -6.22 -5.70
CA LEU A 27 4.92 -5.47 -6.95
C LEU A 27 6.31 -5.00 -7.35
N ARG A 28 6.59 -4.85 -8.65
CA ARG A 28 7.91 -4.37 -9.13
C ARG A 28 8.21 -2.98 -8.56
N HIS A 29 9.48 -2.72 -8.21
CA HIS A 29 9.89 -1.42 -7.68
C HIS A 29 9.51 -0.23 -8.59
N ASP A 30 9.59 -0.39 -9.91
CA ASP A 30 9.23 0.68 -10.85
C ASP A 30 7.72 0.90 -11.02
N ALA A 31 6.87 0.09 -10.38
CA ALA A 31 5.42 0.26 -10.47
C ALA A 31 4.97 1.45 -9.60
N TYR A 32 4.11 2.30 -10.16
CA TYR A 32 3.60 3.52 -9.50
C TYR A 32 4.72 4.38 -8.87
N PRO A 33 5.73 4.81 -9.66
CA PRO A 33 6.99 5.35 -9.14
C PRO A 33 6.82 6.65 -8.34
N THR A 34 5.77 7.43 -8.60
CA THR A 34 5.45 8.65 -7.86
C THR A 34 4.69 8.38 -6.56
N VAL A 35 3.98 7.26 -6.47
CA VAL A 35 3.02 6.96 -5.40
C VAL A 35 3.64 6.06 -4.34
N MET A 36 4.43 5.05 -4.75
CA MET A 36 5.01 4.08 -3.82
C MET A 36 5.94 4.70 -2.77
N PRO A 37 6.81 5.69 -3.08
CA PRO A 37 7.62 6.35 -2.06
C PRO A 37 6.76 7.03 -0.99
N ILE A 38 5.67 7.69 -1.39
CA ILE A 38 4.74 8.34 -0.47
C ILE A 38 4.06 7.30 0.42
N LEU A 39 3.57 6.20 -0.17
CA LEU A 39 2.96 5.10 0.60
C LEU A 39 3.94 4.44 1.56
N GLN A 40 5.23 4.40 1.21
CA GLN A 40 6.29 3.91 2.08
C GLN A 40 6.55 4.86 3.26
N GLU A 41 6.65 6.17 3.02
CA GLU A 41 6.78 7.18 4.08
C GLU A 41 5.57 7.22 5.02
N LEU A 42 4.39 6.85 4.51
CA LEU A 42 3.17 6.70 5.29
C LEU A 42 3.10 5.35 6.02
N GLY A 43 4.00 4.41 5.72
CA GLY A 43 4.10 3.10 6.37
C GLY A 43 3.09 2.06 5.85
N TYR A 44 2.47 2.30 4.69
CA TYR A 44 1.47 1.39 4.11
C TYR A 44 2.07 0.32 3.19
N VAL A 45 3.24 0.63 2.60
CA VAL A 45 4.02 -0.33 1.82
C VAL A 45 5.47 -0.31 2.30
N GLU A 46 6.21 -1.35 1.99
CA GLU A 46 7.64 -1.39 2.25
C GLU A 46 8.38 -2.03 1.07
N GLU A 47 9.60 -1.58 0.86
CA GLU A 47 10.47 -2.13 -0.17
C GLU A 47 11.28 -3.29 0.40
N ARG A 48 11.11 -4.49 -0.18
CA ARG A 48 11.89 -5.68 0.21
C ARG A 48 12.68 -6.26 -0.96
N PRO A 49 13.86 -6.83 -0.70
CA PRO A 49 14.59 -7.59 -1.70
C PRO A 49 13.81 -8.88 -2.04
N THR A 50 13.65 -9.16 -3.33
CA THR A 50 13.07 -10.42 -3.80
C THR A 50 14.09 -11.56 -3.63
N ARG A 51 13.65 -12.69 -3.07
CA ARG A 51 14.52 -13.86 -2.88
C ARG A 51 15.05 -14.33 -4.25
N GLY A 52 16.38 -14.41 -4.38
CA GLY A 52 17.07 -15.01 -5.53
C GLY A 52 17.69 -14.05 -6.54
N ARG A 53 17.48 -12.73 -6.44
CA ARG A 53 18.27 -11.74 -7.22
C ARG A 53 18.62 -10.54 -6.34
N THR A 54 19.90 -10.45 -5.98
CA THR A 54 20.51 -9.45 -5.08
C THR A 54 20.19 -7.98 -5.43
N SER A 55 19.70 -7.69 -6.63
CA SER A 55 19.40 -6.34 -7.10
C SER A 55 17.93 -6.04 -7.37
N ARG A 56 17.02 -7.01 -7.23
CA ARG A 56 15.59 -6.76 -7.51
C ARG A 56 14.81 -6.53 -6.22
N ARG A 57 14.29 -5.31 -6.10
CA ARG A 57 13.45 -4.86 -5.00
C ARG A 57 11.99 -4.85 -5.45
N ALA A 58 11.08 -5.11 -4.52
CA ALA A 58 9.66 -5.15 -4.75
C ALA A 58 8.92 -4.44 -3.61
N TRP A 59 7.76 -3.88 -3.94
CA TRP A 59 6.85 -3.28 -2.99
C TRP A 59 5.96 -4.36 -2.37
N HIS A 60 5.93 -4.41 -1.05
CA HIS A 60 5.08 -5.31 -0.29
C HIS A 60 4.12 -4.53 0.61
N LEU A 61 2.93 -5.07 0.80
CA LEU A 61 1.93 -4.49 1.68
C LEU A 61 2.36 -4.69 3.15
N THR A 62 2.33 -3.62 3.93
CA THR A 62 2.56 -3.71 5.39
C THR A 62 1.24 -4.04 6.12
N PRO A 63 1.30 -4.44 7.40
CA PRO A 63 0.10 -4.54 8.22
C PRO A 63 -0.74 -3.25 8.21
N GLY A 64 -0.11 -2.07 8.30
CA GLY A 64 -0.81 -0.79 8.27
C GLY A 64 -1.50 -0.49 6.94
N GLY A 65 -0.88 -0.87 5.81
CA GLY A 65 -1.52 -0.75 4.49
C GLY A 65 -2.73 -1.68 4.35
N ARG A 66 -2.65 -2.88 4.93
CA ARG A 66 -3.77 -3.82 4.99
C ARG A 66 -4.92 -3.29 5.86
N GLU A 67 -4.61 -2.73 7.03
CA GLU A 67 -5.61 -2.11 7.90
C GLU A 67 -6.29 -0.91 7.22
N LEU A 68 -5.55 -0.09 6.48
CA LEU A 68 -6.13 0.99 5.69
C LEU A 68 -7.07 0.45 4.60
N LEU A 69 -6.67 -0.57 3.84
CA LEU A 69 -7.54 -1.19 2.84
C LEU A 69 -8.82 -1.78 3.48
N LEU A 70 -8.69 -2.40 4.66
CA LEU A 70 -9.84 -2.90 5.41
C LEU A 70 -10.72 -1.75 5.90
N ALA A 71 -10.16 -0.67 6.46
CA ALA A 71 -10.96 0.48 6.92
C ALA A 71 -11.70 1.16 5.75
N LEU A 72 -11.10 1.18 4.56
CA LEU A 72 -11.70 1.73 3.35
C LEU A 72 -12.72 0.76 2.70
N GLY A 73 -12.55 -0.55 2.84
CA GLY A 73 -13.46 -1.59 2.33
C GLY A 73 -14.60 -1.99 3.28
N ILE A 74 -14.40 -1.89 4.59
CA ILE A 74 -15.43 -2.10 5.62
C ILE A 74 -16.45 -0.94 5.62
N ARG A 75 -16.12 0.18 4.96
CA ARG A 75 -17.05 1.28 4.72
C ARG A 75 -17.91 1.16 3.46
N GLU A 76 -17.80 0.06 2.68
CA GLU A 76 -18.71 -0.17 1.54
C GLU A 76 -20.01 -0.91 1.93
N SER A 77 -20.09 -1.50 3.12
CA SER A 77 -21.30 -2.19 3.60
C SER A 77 -21.54 -1.91 5.08
N ALA A 78 -21.89 -0.68 5.41
CA ALA A 78 -22.53 -0.36 6.69
C ALA A 78 -23.45 0.85 6.51
N GLU A 79 -24.55 0.63 5.80
CA GLU A 79 -25.78 1.43 5.87
C GLU A 79 -26.93 0.46 6.27
N PRO A 80 -27.99 0.97 6.91
CA PRO A 80 -28.42 0.70 8.30
C PRO A 80 -29.13 -0.62 8.59
#